data_AF-A0A645FTE1-F1
#
_entry.id   AF-A0A645FTE1-F1
#
_cell.length_a   1.000
_cell.length_b   1.000
_cell.length_c   1.000
_cell.angle_alpha   90.00
_cell.angle_beta   90.00
_cell.angle_gamma   90.00
#
_symmetry.space_group_name_H-M   'P 1'
#
loop_
_entity.id
_entity.type
_entity.pdbx_description
1 polymer ?
#
loop_
_entity_poly.entity_id
_entity_poly.type
_entity_poly.pdbx_seq_one_letter_code
_entity_poly.pdbx_strand_id
1 'polypeptide(L)'
;MASILKNPEGLTQANNIIPKLNLMKASSNWFFAAGSYVGFCMLWLASFMASMGATANSKEEAKLGAIYGATGFSLAVLIVALGLMANIEQVAGTMIPSLYLASNIHPVLSTIFSIIIVAGIYTTAVPLLWSVSSRFLDEKTIKFKVFTMVLSIIGVFVGLKIPFNKLVNIVYVINGYVGILLLVLMFVKTLKTQNISVKTKSSTLKIDSEI
;
A
#
# COMPACT_ATOMS: atom_id res chain seq x y z
N MET A 1 15.32 8.53 -10.39
CA MET A 1 16.78 8.48 -10.67
C MET A 1 17.34 9.85 -11.07
N ALA A 2 16.75 10.56 -12.05
CA ALA A 2 17.19 11.90 -12.45
C ALA A 2 17.32 12.90 -11.28
N SER A 3 16.41 12.88 -10.30
CA SER A 3 16.50 13.74 -9.10
C SER A 3 17.67 13.41 -8.17
N ILE A 4 18.15 12.16 -8.16
CA ILE A 4 19.33 11.75 -7.38
C ILE A 4 20.60 12.24 -8.08
N LEU A 5 20.67 12.06 -9.41
CA LEU A 5 21.81 12.49 -10.22
C LEU A 5 22.00 14.01 -10.22
N LYS A 6 20.90 14.78 -10.12
CA LYS A 6 20.97 16.25 -9.98
C LYS A 6 21.45 16.71 -8.60
N ASN A 7 21.33 15.88 -7.56
CA ASN A 7 21.74 16.24 -6.20
C ASN A 7 22.35 15.03 -5.45
N PRO A 8 23.54 14.56 -5.85
CA PRO A 8 24.16 13.38 -5.25
C PRO A 8 24.61 13.60 -3.80
N GLU A 9 25.00 14.83 -3.45
CA GLU A 9 25.40 15.19 -2.08
C GLU A 9 24.22 15.29 -1.11
N GLY A 10 23.00 15.48 -1.62
CA GLY A 10 21.81 15.51 -0.79
C GLY A 10 21.63 14.23 0.06
N LEU A 11 22.10 13.08 -0.40
CA LEU A 11 22.05 11.82 0.35
C LEU A 11 23.03 11.78 1.53
N THR A 12 24.23 12.36 1.37
CA THR A 12 25.23 12.39 2.45
C THR A 12 24.84 13.39 3.53
N GLN A 13 24.18 14.49 3.14
CA GLN A 13 23.70 15.52 4.05
C GLN A 13 22.34 15.19 4.69
N ALA A 14 21.54 14.31 4.08
CA ALA A 14 20.20 13.93 4.54
C ALA A 14 20.18 13.51 6.02
N ASN A 15 21.17 12.76 6.50
CA ASN A 15 21.23 12.30 7.89
C ASN A 15 21.32 13.47 8.90
N ASN A 16 21.93 14.59 8.51
CA ASN A 16 22.09 15.78 9.36
C ASN A 16 20.88 16.73 9.27
N ILE A 17 20.15 16.70 8.16
CA ILE A 17 19.04 17.60 7.85
C ILE A 17 17.70 17.03 8.34
N ILE A 18 17.43 15.75 8.07
CA ILE A 18 16.15 15.09 8.39
C ILE A 18 15.73 15.25 9.86
N PRO A 19 16.62 15.12 10.87
CA PRO A 19 16.23 15.30 12.27
C PRO A 19 15.81 16.74 12.62
N LYS A 20 16.31 17.73 11.89
CA LYS A 20 16.01 19.15 12.10
C LYS A 20 14.68 19.57 11.46
N LEU A 21 14.20 18.79 10.49
CA LEU A 21 12.92 19.01 9.84
C LEU A 21 11.79 18.43 10.73
N ASN A 22 10.74 19.23 10.98
CA ASN A 22 9.55 18.78 11.68
C ASN A 22 8.65 17.96 10.74
N LEU A 23 9.13 16.75 10.41
CA LEU A 23 8.45 15.82 9.53
C LEU A 23 7.47 14.96 10.31
N MET A 24 6.31 14.72 9.70
CA MET A 24 5.30 13.81 10.20
C MET A 24 5.82 12.37 10.06
N LYS A 25 5.97 11.66 11.17
CA LYS A 25 6.54 10.30 11.22
C LYS A 25 5.49 9.31 11.72
N ALA A 26 5.40 8.15 11.08
CA ALA A 26 4.52 7.06 11.52
C ALA A 26 5.07 6.34 12.78
N SER A 27 6.39 6.26 12.91
CA SER A 27 7.10 5.72 14.09
C SER A 27 8.51 6.31 14.16
N SER A 28 9.10 6.33 15.36
CA SER A 28 10.51 6.69 15.56
C SER A 28 11.48 5.61 15.07
N ASN A 29 11.02 4.37 14.90
CA ASN A 29 11.81 3.25 14.43
C ASN A 29 11.31 2.76 13.06
N TRP A 30 12.23 2.67 12.11
CA TRP A 30 11.96 2.30 10.71
C TRP A 30 11.29 0.93 10.58
N PHE A 31 11.59 -0.02 11.47
CA PHE A 31 11.00 -1.35 11.44
C PHE A 31 9.50 -1.32 11.74
N PHE A 32 9.10 -0.57 12.78
CA PHE A 32 7.69 -0.37 13.12
C PHE A 32 6.98 0.47 12.05
N ALA A 33 7.64 1.47 11.47
CA ALA A 33 7.09 2.23 10.34
C ALA A 33 6.82 1.33 9.13
N ALA A 34 7.74 0.42 8.80
CA ALA A 34 7.57 -0.56 7.73
C ALA A 34 6.43 -1.55 8.03
N GLY A 35 6.37 -2.09 9.25
CA GLY A 35 5.29 -2.97 9.69
C GLY A 35 3.89 -2.31 9.60
N SER A 36 3.76 -1.05 10.05
CA SER A 36 2.53 -0.28 9.91
C SER A 36 2.11 -0.10 8.46
N TYR A 37 3.06 0.19 7.57
CA TYR A 37 2.79 0.38 6.14
C TYR A 37 2.34 -0.93 5.48
N VAL A 38 3.00 -2.05 5.77
CA VAL A 38 2.61 -3.39 5.28
C VAL A 38 1.21 -3.76 5.77
N GLY A 39 0.91 -3.54 7.05
CA GLY A 39 -0.40 -3.82 7.64
C GLY A 39 -1.51 -2.97 7.00
N PHE A 40 -1.23 -1.68 6.76
CA PHE A 40 -2.12 -0.79 6.01
C PHE A 40 -2.42 -1.33 4.61
N CYS A 41 -1.39 -1.70 3.84
CA CYS A 41 -1.60 -2.21 2.48
C CYS A 41 -2.34 -3.56 2.46
N MET A 42 -2.02 -4.47 3.39
CA MET A 42 -2.69 -5.78 3.46
C MET A 42 -4.17 -5.66 3.81
N LEU A 43 -4.53 -4.82 4.78
CA LEU A 43 -5.92 -4.60 5.19
C LEU A 43 -6.86 -4.36 4.01
N TRP A 44 -6.42 -3.51 3.10
CA TRP A 44 -7.27 -2.98 2.05
C TRP A 44 -7.29 -3.87 0.81
N LEU A 45 -6.15 -4.48 0.50
CA LEU A 45 -6.00 -5.30 -0.70
C LEU A 45 -6.33 -6.77 -0.47
N ALA A 46 -6.38 -7.26 0.78
CA ALA A 46 -6.58 -8.70 1.03
C ALA A 46 -7.87 -9.27 0.42
N SER A 47 -9.01 -8.58 0.53
CA SER A 47 -10.28 -9.04 -0.05
C SER A 47 -10.23 -9.08 -1.58
N PHE A 48 -9.68 -8.02 -2.18
CA PHE A 48 -9.54 -7.91 -3.63
C PHE A 48 -8.53 -8.92 -4.19
N MET A 49 -7.37 -9.04 -3.54
CA MET A 49 -6.32 -10.00 -3.91
C MET A 49 -6.80 -11.44 -3.77
N ALA A 50 -7.60 -11.77 -2.75
CA ALA A 50 -8.19 -13.09 -2.61
C ALA A 50 -9.13 -13.43 -3.79
N SER A 51 -9.98 -12.47 -4.18
CA SER A 51 -10.86 -12.63 -5.34
C SER A 51 -10.08 -12.74 -6.65
N MET A 52 -9.05 -11.91 -6.84
CA MET A 52 -8.19 -11.94 -8.03
C MET A 52 -7.38 -13.25 -8.08
N GLY A 53 -6.85 -13.71 -6.95
CA GLY A 53 -6.13 -14.98 -6.86
C GLY A 53 -7.02 -16.18 -7.17
N ALA A 54 -8.31 -16.12 -6.87
CA ALA A 54 -9.28 -17.16 -7.24
C ALA A 54 -9.49 -17.27 -8.76
N THR A 55 -9.20 -16.20 -9.51
CA THR A 55 -9.27 -16.18 -10.98
C THR A 55 -7.96 -16.55 -11.69
N ALA A 56 -6.89 -16.85 -10.94
CA ALA A 56 -5.61 -17.25 -11.52
C ALA A 56 -5.67 -18.67 -12.12
N ASN A 57 -4.99 -18.90 -13.24
CA ASN A 57 -5.02 -20.21 -13.92
C ASN A 57 -4.30 -21.30 -13.11
N SER A 58 -3.31 -20.91 -12.30
CA SER A 58 -2.60 -21.82 -11.41
C SER A 58 -2.09 -21.12 -10.14
N LYS A 59 -1.84 -21.92 -9.10
CA LYS A 59 -1.19 -21.44 -7.87
C LYS A 59 0.21 -20.91 -8.12
N GLU A 60 0.91 -21.47 -9.11
CA GLU A 60 2.26 -21.06 -9.47
C GLU A 60 2.28 -19.70 -10.16
N GLU A 61 1.35 -19.47 -11.09
CA GLU A 61 1.16 -18.17 -11.74
C GLU A 61 0.84 -17.10 -10.70
N ALA A 62 -0.10 -17.36 -9.78
CA ALA A 62 -0.43 -16.43 -8.70
C ALA A 62 0.79 -16.11 -7.80
N LYS A 63 1.60 -17.12 -7.48
CA LYS A 63 2.83 -16.98 -6.67
C LYS A 63 3.87 -16.13 -7.41
N LEU A 64 4.15 -16.43 -8.68
CA LEU A 64 5.12 -15.70 -9.48
C LEU A 64 4.67 -14.25 -9.70
N GLY A 65 3.39 -14.03 -10.02
CA GLY A 65 2.82 -12.70 -10.14
C GLY A 65 3.00 -11.86 -8.87
N ALA A 66 2.75 -12.46 -7.70
CA ALA A 66 3.00 -11.79 -6.42
C ALA A 66 4.48 -11.46 -6.20
N ILE A 67 5.40 -12.40 -6.49
CA ILE A 67 6.85 -12.20 -6.30
C ILE A 67 7.38 -11.09 -7.23
N TYR A 68 7.11 -11.18 -8.53
CA TYR A 68 7.59 -10.19 -9.50
C TYR A 68 6.96 -8.82 -9.26
N GLY A 69 5.65 -8.79 -8.95
CA GLY A 69 4.94 -7.55 -8.62
C GLY A 69 5.51 -6.88 -7.38
N ALA A 70 5.68 -7.62 -6.28
CA ALA A 70 6.24 -7.09 -5.04
C ALA A 70 7.70 -6.63 -5.21
N THR A 71 8.51 -7.38 -5.96
CA THR A 71 9.93 -7.05 -6.19
C THR A 71 10.07 -5.80 -7.04
N GLY A 72 9.37 -5.72 -8.18
CA GLY A 72 9.40 -4.55 -9.05
C GLY A 72 8.88 -3.30 -8.35
N PHE A 73 7.78 -3.42 -7.60
CA PHE A 73 7.23 -2.32 -6.81
C PHE A 73 8.21 -1.84 -5.73
N SER A 74 8.84 -2.78 -4.99
CA SER A 74 9.79 -2.43 -3.92
C SER A 74 11.02 -1.70 -4.46
N LEU A 75 11.57 -2.14 -5.60
CA LEU A 75 12.69 -1.47 -6.26
C LEU A 75 12.30 -0.06 -6.73
N ALA A 76 11.11 0.09 -7.31
CA ALA A 76 10.62 1.41 -7.74
C ALA A 76 10.44 2.36 -6.55
N VAL A 77 9.83 1.90 -5.45
CA VAL A 77 9.66 2.67 -4.22
C VAL A 77 11.01 3.05 -3.61
N LEU A 78 12.00 2.16 -3.62
CA LEU A 78 13.33 2.44 -3.12
C LEU A 78 14.00 3.58 -3.91
N ILE A 79 13.92 3.57 -5.24
CA ILE A 79 14.46 4.63 -6.10
C ILE A 79 13.76 5.97 -5.82
N VAL A 80 12.43 5.96 -5.64
CA VAL A 80 11.66 7.16 -5.30
C VAL A 80 12.07 7.68 -3.92
N ALA A 81 12.16 6.81 -2.91
CA ALA A 81 12.55 7.18 -1.55
C ALA A 81 13.94 7.85 -1.53
N LEU A 82 14.92 7.26 -2.20
CA LEU A 82 16.26 7.86 -2.35
C LEU A 82 16.21 9.22 -3.07
N GLY A 83 15.38 9.35 -4.11
CA GLY A 83 15.19 10.62 -4.81
C GLY A 83 14.59 11.73 -3.93
N LEU A 84 13.64 11.37 -3.06
CA LEU A 84 13.04 12.28 -2.10
C LEU A 84 14.03 12.66 -0.99
N MET A 85 14.78 11.69 -0.47
CA MET A 85 15.81 11.94 0.55
C MET A 85 16.91 12.87 0.02
N ALA A 86 17.36 12.67 -1.22
CA ALA A 86 18.34 13.52 -1.87
C ALA A 86 17.89 14.99 -2.01
N ASN A 87 16.59 15.26 -1.99
CA ASN A 87 16.04 16.61 -2.17
C ASN A 87 15.11 17.01 -1.01
N ILE A 88 15.34 16.47 0.18
CA ILE A 88 14.39 16.52 1.30
C ILE A 88 14.00 17.94 1.71
N GLU A 89 14.94 18.89 1.68
CA GLU A 89 14.69 20.30 2.02
C GLU A 89 13.66 20.95 1.10
N GLN A 90 13.70 20.61 -0.19
CA GLN A 90 12.79 21.17 -1.18
C GLN A 90 11.40 20.52 -1.10
N VAL A 91 11.33 19.23 -0.75
CA VAL A 91 10.08 18.48 -0.81
C VAL A 91 9.33 18.40 0.52
N ALA A 92 9.98 18.67 1.66
CA ALA A 92 9.40 18.53 2.99
C ALA A 92 8.10 19.33 3.20
N GLY A 93 7.97 20.50 2.57
CA GLY A 93 6.77 21.36 2.66
C GLY A 93 5.72 21.09 1.59
N THR A 94 5.96 20.13 0.69
CA THR A 94 5.10 19.91 -0.48
C THR A 94 4.07 18.81 -0.22
N MET A 95 2.85 18.97 -0.77
CA MET A 95 1.80 17.97 -0.63
C MET A 95 2.05 16.71 -1.46
N ILE A 96 2.67 16.87 -2.63
CA ILE A 96 3.00 15.77 -3.56
C ILE A 96 4.50 15.88 -3.93
N PRO A 97 5.40 15.40 -3.04
CA PRO A 97 6.86 15.49 -3.21
C PRO A 97 7.39 15.01 -4.56
N SER A 98 6.88 13.90 -5.06
CA SER A 98 7.32 13.29 -6.32
C SER A 98 6.94 14.14 -7.54
N LEU A 99 5.74 14.73 -7.54
CA LEU A 99 5.30 15.64 -8.60
C LEU A 99 6.08 16.94 -8.57
N TYR A 100 6.37 17.47 -7.37
CA TYR A 100 7.22 18.64 -7.21
C TYR A 100 8.61 18.40 -7.82
N LEU A 101 9.25 17.26 -7.56
CA LEU A 101 10.53 16.92 -8.19
C LEU A 101 10.41 16.78 -9.72
N ALA A 102 9.32 16.20 -10.22
CA ALA A 102 9.09 16.12 -11.67
C ALA A 102 9.01 17.51 -12.32
N SER A 103 8.35 18.47 -11.66
CA SER A 103 8.25 19.86 -12.13
C SER A 103 9.59 20.60 -12.15
N ASN A 104 10.48 20.30 -11.21
CA ASN A 104 11.85 20.84 -11.17
C ASN A 104 12.77 20.25 -12.26
N ILE A 105 12.39 19.13 -12.87
CA ILE A 105 13.14 18.54 -13.99
C ILE A 105 12.69 19.18 -15.29
N HIS A 106 11.40 19.09 -15.61
CA HIS A 106 10.83 19.66 -16.83
C HIS A 106 9.29 19.76 -16.73
N PRO A 107 8.64 20.86 -17.17
CA PRO A 107 7.19 21.02 -17.08
C PRO A 107 6.38 19.91 -17.76
N VAL A 108 6.80 19.46 -18.96
CA VAL A 108 6.13 18.36 -19.68
C VAL A 108 6.17 17.05 -18.89
N LEU A 109 7.28 16.78 -18.20
CA LEU A 109 7.41 15.58 -17.37
C LEU A 109 6.43 15.64 -16.18
N SER A 110 6.23 16.83 -15.60
CA SER A 110 5.23 17.05 -14.55
C SER A 110 3.81 16.76 -15.03
N THR A 111 3.45 17.19 -16.25
CA THR A 111 2.12 16.92 -16.81
C THR A 111 1.87 15.43 -16.97
N ILE A 112 2.82 14.71 -17.59
CA ILE A 112 2.75 13.25 -17.76
C ILE A 112 2.67 12.56 -16.39
N PHE A 113 3.49 12.99 -15.43
CA PHE A 113 3.51 12.42 -14.09
C PHE A 113 2.18 12.66 -13.35
N SER A 114 1.53 13.80 -13.54
CA SER A 114 0.20 14.06 -12.97
C SER A 114 -0.86 13.09 -13.51
N ILE A 115 -0.83 12.79 -14.82
CA ILE A 115 -1.74 11.82 -15.44
C ILE A 115 -1.49 10.43 -14.85
N ILE A 116 -0.24 10.04 -14.68
CA ILE A 116 0.14 8.76 -14.04
C ILE A 116 -0.37 8.70 -12.60
N ILE A 117 -0.24 9.79 -11.82
CA ILE A 117 -0.78 9.86 -10.46
C ILE A 117 -2.30 9.66 -10.47
N VAL A 118 -3.02 10.37 -11.35
CA VAL A 118 -4.48 10.23 -11.46
C VAL A 118 -4.87 8.80 -11.82
N ALA A 119 -4.17 8.18 -12.78
CA ALA A 119 -4.38 6.78 -13.13
C ALA A 119 -4.10 5.84 -11.94
N GLY A 120 -3.02 6.06 -11.19
CA GLY A 120 -2.69 5.26 -10.00
C GLY A 120 -3.69 5.42 -8.84
N ILE A 121 -4.24 6.63 -8.65
CA ILE A 121 -5.32 6.86 -7.70
C ILE A 121 -6.58 6.13 -8.16
N TYR A 122 -6.88 6.14 -9.46
CA TYR A 122 -8.04 5.42 -10.00
C TYR A 122 -7.92 3.90 -9.81
N THR A 123 -6.76 3.31 -10.11
CA THR A 123 -6.55 1.86 -9.96
C THR A 123 -6.55 1.38 -8.52
N THR A 124 -6.40 2.28 -7.54
CA THR A 124 -6.55 1.96 -6.11
C THR A 124 -7.97 2.23 -5.63
N ALA A 125 -8.52 3.42 -5.90
CA ALA A 125 -9.86 3.79 -5.44
C ALA A 125 -10.96 2.82 -5.90
N VAL A 126 -10.89 2.33 -7.14
CA VAL A 126 -11.91 1.44 -7.71
C VAL A 126 -11.96 0.06 -7.01
N PRO A 127 -10.87 -0.72 -6.90
CA PRO A 127 -10.88 -1.99 -6.15
C PRO A 127 -11.33 -1.85 -4.69
N LEU A 128 -11.01 -0.72 -4.06
CA LEU A 128 -11.31 -0.48 -2.66
C LEU A 128 -12.78 -0.17 -2.43
N LEU A 129 -13.35 0.68 -3.29
CA LEU A 129 -14.78 0.93 -3.32
C LEU A 129 -15.56 -0.35 -3.67
N TRP A 130 -15.09 -1.11 -4.67
CA TRP A 130 -15.68 -2.40 -5.03
C TRP A 130 -15.65 -3.38 -3.86
N SER A 131 -14.52 -3.49 -3.14
CA SER A 131 -14.38 -4.41 -1.99
C SER A 131 -15.36 -4.11 -0.86
N VAL A 132 -15.75 -2.85 -0.68
CA VAL A 132 -16.78 -2.47 0.29
C VAL A 132 -18.16 -2.80 -0.25
N SER A 133 -18.46 -2.41 -1.49
CA SER A 133 -19.76 -2.67 -2.11
C SER A 133 -20.11 -4.15 -2.21
N SER A 134 -19.14 -5.00 -2.59
CA SER A 134 -19.34 -6.44 -2.79
C SER A 134 -19.54 -7.21 -1.49
N ARG A 135 -19.24 -6.61 -0.33
CA ARG A 135 -19.54 -7.19 0.98
C ARG A 135 -21.00 -7.03 1.39
N PHE A 136 -21.71 -6.03 0.86
CA PHE A 136 -23.09 -5.73 1.25
C PHE A 136 -24.12 -6.12 0.20
N LEU A 137 -23.73 -6.11 -1.08
CA LEU A 137 -24.64 -6.30 -2.19
C LEU A 137 -24.00 -7.19 -3.26
N ASP A 138 -24.83 -8.04 -3.85
CA ASP A 138 -24.39 -8.91 -4.95
C ASP A 138 -24.01 -8.08 -6.18
N GLU A 139 -22.90 -8.47 -6.78
CA GLU A 139 -22.38 -7.84 -7.99
C GLU A 139 -23.41 -7.91 -9.14
N LYS A 140 -23.30 -6.96 -10.07
CA LYS A 140 -24.18 -6.83 -11.26
C LYS A 140 -25.65 -6.49 -10.97
N THR A 141 -26.05 -6.33 -9.71
CA THR A 141 -27.39 -5.84 -9.35
C THR A 141 -27.49 -4.31 -9.51
N ILE A 142 -28.71 -3.80 -9.79
CA ILE A 142 -28.98 -2.36 -9.81
C ILE A 142 -28.68 -1.74 -8.44
N LYS A 143 -29.03 -2.45 -7.36
CA LYS A 143 -28.75 -2.02 -5.98
C LYS A 143 -27.25 -1.82 -5.76
N PHE A 144 -26.40 -2.73 -6.22
CA PHE A 144 -24.94 -2.60 -6.14
C PHE A 144 -24.43 -1.34 -6.85
N LYS A 145 -24.93 -1.06 -8.06
CA LYS A 145 -24.53 0.13 -8.83
C LYS A 145 -24.91 1.42 -8.10
N VAL A 146 -26.15 1.51 -7.61
CA VAL A 146 -26.63 2.68 -6.86
C VAL A 146 -25.85 2.87 -5.56
N PHE A 147 -25.62 1.79 -4.80
CA PHE A 147 -24.86 1.85 -3.54
C PHE A 147 -23.41 2.31 -3.77
N THR A 148 -22.75 1.76 -4.78
CA THR A 148 -21.39 2.16 -5.18
C THR A 148 -21.34 3.63 -5.61
N MET A 149 -22.35 4.09 -6.36
CA MET A 149 -22.46 5.49 -6.78
C MET A 149 -22.65 6.43 -5.57
N VAL A 150 -23.53 6.08 -4.63
CA VAL A 150 -23.75 6.85 -3.40
C VAL A 150 -22.47 6.94 -2.56
N LEU A 151 -21.78 5.83 -2.36
CA LEU A 151 -20.49 5.79 -1.66
C LEU A 151 -19.42 6.64 -2.36
N SER A 152 -19.38 6.62 -3.70
CA SER A 152 -18.47 7.46 -4.49
C SER A 152 -18.76 8.94 -4.30
N ILE A 153 -20.04 9.35 -4.36
CA ILE A 153 -20.45 10.74 -4.13
C ILE A 153 -20.06 11.19 -2.71
N ILE A 154 -20.28 10.36 -1.70
CA ILE A 154 -19.86 10.64 -0.32
C ILE A 154 -18.33 10.80 -0.25
N GLY A 155 -17.57 9.89 -0.87
CA GLY A 155 -16.11 9.96 -0.93
C GLY A 155 -15.60 11.25 -1.58
N VAL A 156 -16.20 11.66 -2.70
CA VAL A 156 -15.88 12.94 -3.37
C VAL A 156 -16.20 14.12 -2.46
N PHE A 157 -17.38 14.14 -1.82
CA PHE A 157 -17.77 15.23 -0.94
C PHE A 157 -16.82 15.38 0.27
N VAL A 158 -16.46 14.27 0.91
CA VAL A 158 -15.51 14.26 2.02
C VAL A 158 -14.11 14.69 1.54
N GLY A 159 -13.67 14.19 0.39
CA GLY A 159 -12.37 14.53 -0.20
C GLY A 159 -12.24 16.01 -0.57
N LEU A 160 -13.33 16.66 -1.00
CA LEU A 160 -13.33 18.10 -1.31
C LEU A 160 -13.35 19.00 -0.07
N LYS A 161 -13.85 18.51 1.07
CA LYS A 161 -14.00 19.31 2.30
C LYS A 161 -12.80 19.23 3.23
N ILE A 162 -12.02 18.15 3.18
CA ILE A 162 -10.91 17.92 4.10
C ILE A 162 -9.58 18.23 3.39
N PRO A 163 -8.70 19.09 3.97
CA PRO A 163 -7.37 19.32 3.43
C PRO A 163 -6.59 18.02 3.24
N PHE A 164 -5.93 17.86 2.09
CA PHE A 164 -5.25 16.64 1.70
C PHE A 164 -4.26 16.13 2.75
N ASN A 165 -3.44 17.02 3.32
CA ASN A 165 -2.46 16.67 4.35
C ASN A 165 -3.10 16.07 5.62
N LYS A 166 -4.22 16.65 6.08
CA LYS A 166 -4.99 16.12 7.22
C LYS A 166 -5.62 14.78 6.87
N LEU A 167 -6.20 14.68 5.67
CA LEU A 167 -6.83 13.44 5.20
C LEU A 167 -5.81 12.28 5.18
N VAL A 168 -4.64 12.50 4.58
CA VAL A 168 -3.57 11.50 4.53
C VAL A 168 -3.08 11.15 5.93
N ASN A 169 -2.86 12.13 6.81
CA ASN A 169 -2.44 11.85 8.19
C ASN A 169 -3.45 10.96 8.92
N ILE A 170 -4.73 11.34 8.90
CA ILE A 170 -5.80 10.60 9.60
C ILE A 170 -5.90 9.18 9.05
N VAL A 171 -5.97 9.04 7.73
CA VAL A 171 -6.08 7.72 7.08
C VAL A 171 -4.86 6.86 7.41
N TYR A 172 -3.65 7.40 7.35
CA TYR A 172 -2.43 6.60 7.57
C TYR A 172 -2.27 6.19 9.03
N VAL A 173 -2.60 7.07 9.98
CA VAL A 173 -2.51 6.76 11.41
C VAL A 173 -3.55 5.71 11.80
N ILE A 174 -4.82 5.92 11.44
CA ILE A 174 -5.89 4.97 11.77
C ILE A 174 -5.61 3.60 11.14
N ASN A 175 -5.30 3.56 9.85
CA ASN A 175 -5.06 2.29 9.19
C ASN A 175 -3.75 1.63 9.64
N GLY A 176 -2.73 2.39 10.04
CA GLY A 176 -1.51 1.83 10.61
C GLY A 176 -1.80 1.00 11.86
N TYR A 177 -2.61 1.52 12.79
CA TYR A 177 -3.01 0.80 14.00
C TYR A 177 -3.84 -0.44 13.71
N VAL A 178 -4.87 -0.32 12.87
CA VAL A 178 -5.71 -1.47 12.48
C VAL A 178 -4.87 -2.50 11.71
N GLY A 179 -3.89 -2.05 10.94
CA GLY A 179 -3.02 -2.89 10.12
C GLY A 179 -2.09 -3.74 10.97
N ILE A 180 -1.47 -3.15 12.00
CA ILE A 180 -0.68 -3.89 12.98
C ILE A 180 -1.54 -4.93 13.67
N LEU A 181 -2.76 -4.57 14.10
CA LEU A 181 -3.68 -5.50 14.74
C LEU A 181 -3.98 -6.69 13.81
N LEU A 182 -4.27 -6.43 12.54
CA LEU A 182 -4.54 -7.48 11.56
C LEU A 182 -3.30 -8.37 11.34
N LEU A 183 -2.11 -7.80 11.21
CA LEU A 183 -0.88 -8.57 11.07
C LEU A 183 -0.64 -9.50 12.27
N VAL A 184 -0.86 -9.03 13.49
CA VAL A 184 -0.78 -9.87 14.70
C VAL A 184 -1.79 -11.02 14.62
N LEU A 185 -3.04 -10.75 14.24
CA LEU A 185 -4.07 -11.78 14.08
C LEU A 185 -3.70 -12.80 12.99
N MET A 186 -3.19 -12.35 11.85
CA MET A 186 -2.74 -13.22 10.77
C MET A 186 -1.56 -14.08 11.20
N PHE A 187 -0.59 -13.51 11.92
CA PHE A 187 0.57 -14.24 12.41
C PHE A 187 0.16 -15.34 13.39
N VAL A 188 -0.66 -14.99 14.40
CA VAL A 188 -1.20 -15.95 15.37
C VAL A 188 -2.01 -17.06 14.68
N LYS A 189 -2.87 -16.70 13.72
CA LYS A 189 -3.66 -17.67 12.95
C LYS A 189 -2.76 -18.59 12.13
N THR A 190 -1.70 -18.06 11.52
CA THR A 190 -0.76 -18.83 10.70
C THR A 190 -0.02 -19.86 11.54
N LEU A 191 0.49 -19.47 12.71
CA LEU A 191 1.13 -20.38 13.65
C LEU A 191 0.17 -21.48 14.12
N LYS A 192 -1.08 -21.13 14.43
CA LYS A 192 -2.10 -22.10 14.84
C LYS A 192 -2.43 -23.09 13.72
N THR A 193 -2.61 -22.61 12.48
CA THR A 193 -2.90 -23.47 11.31
C THR A 193 -1.72 -24.38 10.94
N GLN A 194 -0.48 -23.88 11.04
CA GLN A 194 0.73 -24.69 10.84
C GLN A 194 0.80 -25.83 11.87
N ASN A 195 0.55 -25.53 13.15
CA ASN A 195 0.52 -26.54 14.21
C ASN A 195 -0.59 -27.60 13.99
N ILE A 196 -1.74 -27.21 13.46
CA ILE A 196 -2.84 -28.14 13.14
C ILE A 196 -2.46 -29.03 11.95
N SER A 197 -1.91 -28.45 10.87
CA SER A 197 -1.50 -29.20 9.67
C SER A 197 -0.39 -30.22 9.98
N VAL A 198 0.59 -29.85 10.81
CA VAL A 198 1.66 -30.76 11.27
C VAL A 198 1.09 -31.91 12.11
N LYS A 199 0.12 -31.62 13.01
CA LYS A 199 -0.51 -32.65 13.84
C LYS A 199 -1.34 -33.63 12.99
N THR A 200 -2.12 -33.14 12.03
CA THR A 200 -2.94 -33.97 11.13
C THR A 200 -2.08 -34.88 10.24
N LYS A 201 -0.98 -34.35 9.69
CA LYS A 201 -0.04 -35.15 8.87
C LYS A 201 0.70 -36.21 9.68
N SER A 202 1.02 -35.90 10.95
CA SER A 202 1.63 -36.87 11.87
C SER A 202 0.68 -37.99 12.30
N SER A 203 -0.63 -37.72 12.41
CA SER A 203 -1.63 -38.75 12.72
C SER A 203 -1.92 -39.67 11.53
N THR A 204 -1.98 -39.17 10.29
CA THR A 204 -2.18 -40.03 9.10
C THR A 204 -0.98 -40.94 8.85
N LEU A 205 0.25 -40.44 9.02
CA LEU A 205 1.46 -41.27 8.87
C LEU A 205 1.57 -42.40 9.90
N LYS A 206 0.98 -42.24 11.11
CA LYS A 206 0.94 -43.32 12.10
C LYS A 206 -0.07 -44.41 11.74
N ILE A 207 -1.21 -44.03 11.18
CA ILE A 207 -2.26 -44.99 10.78
C ILE A 207 -1.77 -45.84 9.59
N ASP A 208 -1.08 -45.25 8.62
CA ASP A 208 -0.50 -45.98 7.48
C ASP A 208 0.68 -46.89 7.87
N SER A 209 1.28 -46.71 9.06
CA SER A 209 2.35 -47.59 9.57
C SER A 209 1.85 -48.74 10.45
N GLU A 210 0.57 -48.73 10.83
CA GLU A 210 -0.07 -49.77 11.64
C GLU A 210 -0.94 -50.73 10.80
N ILE A 211 -1.00 -50.54 9.46
CA ILE A 211 -1.64 -51.42 8.47
C ILE A 211 -0.53 -52.11 7.66
#